data_AF-A0A956G8B7-F1
#
_entry.id   AF-A0A956G8B7-F1
#
_cell.length_a   1.000
_cell.length_b   1.000
_cell.length_c   1.000
_cell.angle_alpha   90.00
_cell.angle_beta   90.00
_cell.angle_gamma   90.00
#
_symmetry.space_group_name_H-M   'P 1'
#
loop_
_entity.id
_entity.type
_entity.pdbx_description
1 polymer ?
#
loop_
_entity_poly.entity_id
_entity_poly.type
_entity_poly.pdbx_seq_one_letter_code
_entity_poly.pdbx_strand_id
1 'polypeptide(L)'
;MQVVRRSVLNLPFIETLRTSNPESVRHDAVAALTTAAMLVPQAMAYAALAELPPYVGLYAATLPLLLYALLGRTPELAIGPVAMASLMLASGVTHFAQPHSAEYLEISIQLAFMVGAMQMAVGILRLGFLTTLISYPVMSGFTSAAAVLIALSQLPHALGFKVPHGPPLQTLQFIYAHIGSTQAIPLLLTVGGVAVLASCKRWLPKAPGALIVLVI
;
A
#
# COMPACT_ATOMS: atom_id res chain seq x y z
N MET A 1 -27.97 -13.08 -12.90
CA MET A 1 -28.37 -14.50 -12.74
C MET A 1 -27.94 -14.94 -11.34
N GLN A 2 -28.90 -15.42 -10.54
CA GLN A 2 -28.82 -15.87 -9.13
C GLN A 2 -28.31 -14.88 -8.06
N VAL A 3 -29.23 -14.00 -7.61
CA VAL A 3 -29.16 -13.35 -6.30
C VAL A 3 -29.48 -14.41 -5.25
N VAL A 4 -28.44 -15.05 -4.71
CA VAL A 4 -28.58 -15.99 -3.59
C VAL A 4 -29.02 -15.19 -2.37
N ARG A 5 -30.32 -15.29 -2.05
CA ARG A 5 -30.94 -14.79 -0.82
C ARG A 5 -30.38 -15.62 0.35
N ARG A 6 -29.30 -15.17 0.98
CA ARG A 6 -28.68 -15.85 2.13
C ARG A 6 -28.71 -14.97 3.38
N SER A 7 -29.07 -15.64 4.47
CA SER A 7 -29.25 -15.16 5.84
C SER A 7 -28.18 -14.16 6.28
N VAL A 8 -28.61 -13.12 7.01
CA VAL A 8 -27.80 -12.01 7.53
C VAL A 8 -26.81 -12.48 8.63
N LEU A 9 -26.84 -13.76 9.04
CA LEU A 9 -26.12 -14.29 10.20
C LEU A 9 -25.09 -15.39 9.89
N ASN A 10 -24.73 -15.63 8.63
CA ASN A 10 -23.59 -16.48 8.30
C ASN A 10 -22.35 -15.59 8.12
N LEU A 11 -21.39 -15.72 9.04
CA LEU A 11 -20.08 -15.11 8.83
C LEU A 11 -19.44 -15.73 7.57
N PRO A 12 -19.00 -14.91 6.60
CA PRO A 12 -18.48 -15.40 5.32
C PRO A 12 -17.30 -16.35 5.49
N PHE A 13 -16.46 -16.13 6.51
CA PHE A 13 -15.36 -17.02 6.89
C PHE A 13 -15.81 -18.48 7.13
N ILE A 14 -16.94 -18.69 7.81
CA ILE A 14 -17.47 -20.03 8.10
C ILE A 14 -17.92 -20.72 6.81
N GLU A 15 -18.50 -19.95 5.89
CA GLU A 15 -18.91 -20.46 4.59
C GLU A 15 -17.70 -20.87 3.75
N THR A 16 -16.66 -20.03 3.70
CA THR A 16 -15.38 -20.36 3.06
C THR A 16 -14.82 -21.66 3.61
N LEU A 17 -14.65 -21.78 4.94
CA LEU A 17 -14.14 -22.98 5.60
C LEU A 17 -14.97 -24.24 5.29
N ARG A 18 -16.30 -24.12 5.22
CA ARG A 18 -17.19 -25.26 4.94
C ARG A 18 -17.09 -25.72 3.49
N THR A 19 -16.78 -24.82 2.56
CA THR A 19 -16.66 -25.11 1.12
C THR A 19 -15.24 -25.45 0.68
N SER A 20 -14.24 -25.34 1.57
CA SER A 20 -12.84 -25.60 1.26
C SER A 20 -12.53 -27.10 1.14
N ASN A 21 -11.77 -27.45 0.11
CA ASN A 21 -11.26 -28.79 -0.13
C ASN A 21 -9.76 -28.87 0.28
N PRO A 22 -9.20 -30.06 0.59
CA PRO A 22 -7.79 -30.19 0.97
C PRO A 22 -6.80 -29.63 -0.07
N GLU A 23 -7.09 -29.75 -1.37
CA GLU A 23 -6.28 -29.12 -2.41
C GLU A 23 -6.36 -27.58 -2.38
N SER A 24 -7.55 -27.01 -2.17
CA SER A 24 -7.72 -25.56 -2.04
C SER A 24 -6.90 -25.03 -0.88
N VAL A 25 -6.96 -25.68 0.29
CA VAL A 25 -6.20 -25.27 1.48
C VAL A 25 -4.70 -25.26 1.19
N ARG A 26 -4.18 -26.23 0.42
CA ARG A 26 -2.77 -26.26 0.04
C ARG A 26 -2.41 -25.10 -0.89
N HIS A 27 -3.25 -24.82 -1.89
CA HIS A 27 -3.05 -23.69 -2.80
C HIS A 27 -3.14 -22.34 -2.09
N ASP A 28 -4.12 -22.19 -1.20
CA ASP A 28 -4.34 -21.00 -0.37
C ASP A 28 -3.18 -20.79 0.61
N ALA A 29 -2.62 -21.85 1.20
CA ALA A 29 -1.46 -21.75 2.08
C ALA A 29 -0.22 -21.24 1.34
N VAL A 30 0.04 -21.74 0.12
CA VAL A 30 1.16 -21.24 -0.71
C VAL A 30 0.92 -19.79 -1.12
N ALA A 31 -0.29 -19.45 -1.56
CA ALA A 31 -0.65 -18.09 -1.92
C ALA A 31 -0.51 -17.13 -0.73
N ALA A 32 -1.05 -17.50 0.43
CA ALA A 32 -0.95 -16.72 1.67
C ALA A 32 0.50 -16.51 2.09
N LEU A 33 1.34 -17.54 2.04
CA LEU A 33 2.75 -17.42 2.38
C LEU A 33 3.49 -16.48 1.42
N THR A 34 3.22 -16.58 0.12
CA THR A 34 3.82 -15.67 -0.87
C THR A 34 3.36 -14.22 -0.67
N THR A 35 2.06 -13.99 -0.50
CA THR A 35 1.49 -12.65 -0.31
C THR A 35 1.94 -12.03 1.00
N ALA A 36 1.94 -12.78 2.10
CA ALA A 36 2.41 -12.31 3.40
C ALA A 36 3.87 -11.90 3.35
N ALA A 37 4.71 -12.69 2.69
CA ALA A 37 6.13 -12.40 2.57
C ALA A 37 6.39 -11.14 1.70
N MET A 38 5.55 -10.87 0.68
CA MET A 38 5.61 -9.61 -0.08
C MET A 38 5.04 -8.41 0.67
N LEU A 39 4.03 -8.64 1.52
CA LEU A 39 3.32 -7.58 2.24
C LEU A 39 4.22 -6.89 3.28
N VAL A 40 5.15 -7.62 3.90
CA VAL A 40 6.07 -7.07 4.93
C VAL A 40 6.92 -5.90 4.38
N PRO A 41 7.77 -6.09 3.35
CA PRO A 41 8.56 -4.98 2.82
C PRO A 41 7.69 -3.88 2.21
N GLN A 42 6.58 -4.25 1.55
CA GLN A 42 5.66 -3.28 0.97
C GLN A 42 5.04 -2.36 2.04
N ALA A 43 4.59 -2.93 3.16
CA ALA A 43 3.98 -2.17 4.24
C ALA A 43 4.98 -1.23 4.93
N MET A 44 6.22 -1.69 5.13
CA MET A 44 7.30 -0.87 5.67
C MET A 44 7.65 0.30 4.74
N ALA A 45 7.73 0.05 3.43
CA ALA A 45 7.97 1.11 2.44
C ALA A 45 6.82 2.13 2.40
N TYR A 46 5.58 1.69 2.53
CA TYR A 46 4.42 2.58 2.56
C TYR A 46 4.34 3.39 3.85
N ALA A 47 4.75 2.85 5.00
CA ALA A 47 4.91 3.64 6.21
C ALA A 47 5.98 4.72 6.05
N ALA A 48 7.11 4.40 5.40
CA ALA A 48 8.14 5.39 5.10
C ALA A 48 7.63 6.49 4.15
N LEU A 49 6.80 6.15 3.17
CA LEU A 49 6.11 7.14 2.31
C LEU A 49 5.12 8.03 3.08
N ALA A 50 4.54 7.51 4.15
CA ALA A 50 3.69 8.23 5.07
C ALA A 50 4.49 8.99 6.15
N GLU A 51 5.83 8.97 6.08
CA GLU A 51 6.75 9.57 7.06
C GLU A 51 6.57 9.04 8.50
N LEU A 52 6.08 7.80 8.59
CA LEU A 52 5.89 7.07 9.82
C LEU A 52 7.00 6.02 10.00
N PRO A 53 7.32 5.65 11.24
CA PRO A 53 8.24 4.55 11.49
C PRO A 53 7.80 3.26 10.77
N PRO A 54 8.72 2.47 10.18
CA PRO A 54 8.37 1.30 9.37
C PRO A 54 7.48 0.26 10.06
N TYR A 55 7.61 0.11 11.38
CA TYR A 55 6.80 -0.83 12.17
C TYR A 55 5.31 -0.46 12.17
N VAL A 56 4.95 0.81 11.98
CA VAL A 56 3.55 1.25 11.88
C VAL A 56 2.88 0.66 10.64
N GLY A 57 3.64 0.50 9.54
CA GLY A 57 3.18 -0.18 8.33
C GLY A 57 2.78 -1.63 8.60
N LEU A 58 3.53 -2.32 9.45
CA LEU A 58 3.20 -3.70 9.85
C LEU A 58 1.86 -3.76 10.59
N TYR A 59 1.61 -2.83 11.52
CA TYR A 59 0.30 -2.72 12.17
C TYR A 59 -0.84 -2.43 11.18
N ALA A 60 -0.60 -1.52 10.23
CA ALA A 60 -1.54 -1.17 9.18
C ALA A 60 -1.80 -2.29 8.17
N ALA A 61 -0.88 -3.26 8.05
CA ALA A 61 -1.07 -4.44 7.20
C ALA A 61 -1.76 -5.59 7.94
N THR A 62 -1.41 -5.85 9.20
CA THR A 62 -1.90 -7.01 9.95
C THR A 62 -3.33 -6.83 10.45
N LEU A 63 -3.65 -5.70 11.10
CA LEU A 63 -4.95 -5.53 11.75
C LEU A 63 -6.12 -5.50 10.75
N PRO A 64 -6.06 -4.71 9.65
CA PRO A 64 -7.14 -4.70 8.66
C PRO A 64 -7.32 -6.05 7.98
N LEU A 65 -6.23 -6.79 7.75
CA LEU A 65 -6.28 -8.13 7.14
C LEU A 65 -7.03 -9.13 8.04
N LEU A 66 -6.76 -9.13 9.35
CA LEU A 66 -7.47 -9.98 10.31
C LEU A 66 -8.97 -9.63 10.37
N LEU A 67 -9.30 -8.34 10.40
CA LEU A 67 -10.69 -7.89 10.38
C LEU A 67 -11.39 -8.29 9.07
N TYR A 68 -10.70 -8.15 7.93
CA TYR A 68 -11.23 -8.55 6.64
C TYR A 68 -11.40 -10.07 6.51
N ALA A 69 -10.49 -10.88 7.07
CA ALA A 69 -10.64 -12.33 7.07
C ALA A 69 -11.94 -12.78 7.78
N LEU A 70 -12.41 -12.03 8.78
CA LEU A 70 -13.62 -12.33 9.54
C LEU A 70 -14.90 -11.78 8.87
N LEU A 71 -14.83 -10.57 8.31
CA LEU A 71 -16.00 -9.82 7.85
C LEU A 71 -16.12 -9.73 6.31
N GLY A 72 -15.02 -9.95 5.61
CA GLY A 72 -14.88 -9.81 4.17
C GLY A 72 -15.64 -10.89 3.41
N ARG A 73 -16.20 -10.50 2.27
CA ARG A 73 -17.02 -11.40 1.43
C ARG A 73 -16.28 -11.95 0.21
N THR A 74 -15.14 -11.35 -0.14
CA THR A 74 -14.34 -11.77 -1.29
C THR A 74 -13.08 -12.43 -0.75
N PRO A 75 -13.00 -13.78 -0.78
CA PRO A 75 -11.88 -14.50 -0.16
C PRO A 75 -10.54 -14.22 -0.84
N GLU A 76 -10.53 -13.77 -2.09
CA GLU A 76 -9.31 -13.48 -2.85
C GLU A 76 -8.79 -12.04 -2.67
N LEU A 77 -9.54 -11.16 -1.97
CA LEU A 77 -9.15 -9.77 -1.82
C LEU A 77 -8.10 -9.61 -0.71
N ALA A 78 -6.88 -9.25 -1.09
CA ALA A 78 -5.85 -8.82 -0.16
C ALA A 78 -6.02 -7.34 0.20
N ILE A 79 -6.12 -7.03 1.49
CA ILE A 79 -6.17 -5.66 2.02
C ILE A 79 -4.85 -5.33 2.70
N GLY A 80 -4.38 -4.10 2.50
CA GLY A 80 -3.19 -3.58 3.14
C GLY A 80 -3.02 -2.08 2.89
N PRO A 81 -1.95 -1.48 3.43
CA PRO A 81 -1.61 -0.09 3.13
C PRO A 81 -1.38 0.07 1.62
N VAL A 82 -1.61 1.29 1.13
CA VAL A 82 -1.46 1.64 -0.29
C VAL A 82 -0.60 2.91 -0.40
N ALA A 83 0.31 2.94 -1.38
CA ALA A 83 1.23 4.06 -1.59
C ALA A 83 0.52 5.42 -1.69
N MET A 84 -0.58 5.50 -2.43
CA MET A 84 -1.32 6.76 -2.60
C MET A 84 -1.91 7.29 -1.29
N ALA A 85 -2.54 6.42 -0.49
CA ALA A 85 -3.06 6.82 0.81
C ALA A 85 -1.93 7.29 1.75
N SER A 86 -0.76 6.67 1.64
CA SER A 86 0.44 7.02 2.42
C SER A 86 0.95 8.41 2.06
N LEU A 87 1.08 8.72 0.77
CA LEU A 87 1.46 10.04 0.27
C LEU A 87 0.42 11.12 0.64
N MET A 88 -0.86 10.80 0.55
CA MET A 88 -1.94 11.71 0.96
C MET A 88 -1.90 12.01 2.45
N LEU A 89 -1.69 10.99 3.29
CA LEU A 89 -1.51 11.16 4.73
C LEU A 89 -0.32 12.09 5.00
N ALA A 90 0.83 11.84 4.37
CA ALA A 90 2.01 12.68 4.54
C ALA A 90 1.72 14.15 4.18
N SER A 91 1.13 14.38 3.00
CA SER A 91 0.77 15.74 2.57
C SER A 91 -0.26 16.43 3.47
N GLY A 92 -1.12 15.67 4.16
CA GLY A 92 -2.14 16.23 5.05
C GLY A 92 -1.60 16.54 6.46
N VAL A 93 -0.85 15.60 7.04
CA VAL A 93 -0.41 15.67 8.44
C VAL A 93 0.80 16.59 8.63
N THR A 94 1.66 16.73 7.62
CA THR A 94 2.83 17.64 7.64
C THR A 94 2.48 19.10 7.86
N HIS A 95 1.24 19.50 7.59
CA HIS A 95 0.75 20.86 7.90
C HIS A 95 0.47 21.09 9.39
N PHE A 96 0.31 20.03 10.17
CA PHE A 96 -0.07 20.09 11.58
C PHE A 96 1.06 19.67 12.52
N ALA A 97 1.88 18.71 12.11
CA ALA A 97 3.00 18.22 12.92
C ALA A 97 4.24 17.96 12.07
N GLN A 98 5.40 18.02 12.72
CA GLN A 98 6.67 17.69 12.08
C GLN A 98 6.78 16.16 11.87
N PRO A 99 7.16 15.70 10.67
CA PRO A 99 7.44 14.29 10.38
C PRO A 99 8.31 13.63 11.44
N HIS A 100 8.08 12.33 11.70
CA HIS A 100 8.83 11.54 12.69
C HIS A 100 8.73 12.00 14.15
N SER A 101 7.91 13.00 14.47
CA SER A 101 7.59 13.38 15.84
C SER A 101 6.53 12.45 16.45
N ALA A 102 6.46 12.40 17.79
CA ALA A 102 5.40 11.67 18.48
C ALA A 102 4.00 12.23 18.14
N GLU A 103 3.89 13.56 18.04
CA GLU A 103 2.66 14.25 17.66
C GLU A 103 2.18 13.87 16.25
N TYR A 104 3.10 13.70 15.29
CA TYR A 104 2.77 13.25 13.95
C TYR A 104 2.10 11.87 13.94
N LEU A 105 2.63 10.94 14.74
CA LEU A 105 2.05 9.61 14.90
C LEU A 105 0.64 9.69 15.51
N GLU A 106 0.46 10.52 16.55
CA GLU A 106 -0.84 10.72 17.20
C GLU A 106 -1.88 11.30 16.23
N ILE A 107 -1.54 12.35 15.49
CA ILE A 107 -2.44 12.96 14.49
C ILE A 107 -2.75 11.95 13.38
N SER A 108 -1.77 11.17 12.93
CA SER A 108 -1.96 10.13 11.92
C SER A 108 -2.97 9.07 12.37
N ILE A 109 -2.87 8.64 13.63
CA ILE A 109 -3.82 7.69 14.23
C ILE A 109 -5.21 8.31 14.33
N GLN A 110 -5.34 9.55 14.79
CA GLN A 110 -6.61 10.26 14.87
C GLN A 110 -7.27 10.39 13.49
N LEU A 111 -6.51 10.79 12.48
CA LEU A 111 -6.97 10.88 11.09
C LEU A 111 -7.46 9.50 10.59
N ALA A 112 -6.73 8.43 10.88
CA ALA A 112 -7.15 7.08 10.52
C ALA A 112 -8.50 6.69 11.15
N PHE A 113 -8.72 7.04 12.43
CA PHE A 113 -10.02 6.82 13.09
C PHE A 113 -11.13 7.65 12.45
N MET A 114 -10.89 8.93 12.13
CA MET A 114 -11.86 9.79 11.44
C MET A 114 -12.24 9.24 10.07
N VAL A 115 -11.25 8.87 9.26
CA VAL A 115 -11.47 8.27 7.94
C VAL A 115 -12.24 6.95 8.08
N GLY A 116 -11.89 6.09 9.04
CA GLY A 116 -12.62 4.86 9.32
C GLY A 116 -14.07 5.10 9.70
N ALA A 117 -14.35 6.08 10.55
CA ALA A 117 -15.71 6.48 10.93
C ALA A 117 -16.50 7.01 9.73
N MET A 118 -15.88 7.83 8.87
CA MET A 118 -16.50 8.31 7.63
C MET A 118 -16.80 7.15 6.67
N GLN A 119 -15.87 6.21 6.47
CA GLN A 119 -16.08 5.03 5.64
C GLN A 119 -17.21 4.15 6.18
N MET A 120 -17.30 4.00 7.51
CA MET A 120 -18.40 3.29 8.16
C MET A 120 -19.74 4.00 7.92
N ALA A 121 -19.79 5.34 8.04
CA ALA A 121 -20.99 6.13 7.74
C ALA A 121 -21.42 5.97 6.28
N VAL A 122 -20.49 6.08 5.32
CA VAL A 122 -20.74 5.83 3.89
C VAL A 122 -21.29 4.42 3.66
N GLY A 123 -20.75 3.42 4.35
CA GLY A 123 -21.22 2.03 4.31
C GLY A 123 -22.63 1.84 4.86
N ILE A 124 -22.94 2.44 6.02
CA ILE A 124 -24.27 2.40 6.65
C ILE A 124 -25.32 3.08 5.75
N LEU A 125 -24.97 4.21 5.16
CA LEU A 125 -25.80 4.94 4.20
C LEU A 125 -25.90 4.25 2.83
N ARG A 126 -25.19 3.12 2.63
CA ARG A 126 -25.14 2.34 1.39
C ARG A 126 -24.75 3.18 0.18
N LEU A 127 -23.91 4.18 0.38
CA LEU A 127 -23.43 5.08 -0.67
C LEU A 127 -22.36 4.44 -1.58
N GLY A 128 -22.15 3.12 -1.48
CA GLY A 128 -21.26 2.36 -2.36
C GLY A 128 -21.62 2.48 -3.84
N PHE A 129 -22.88 2.79 -4.18
CA PHE A 129 -23.29 3.05 -5.56
C PHE A 129 -22.56 4.25 -6.18
N LEU A 130 -22.05 5.19 -5.39
CA LEU A 130 -21.30 6.33 -5.92
C LEU A 130 -20.03 5.88 -6.64
N THR A 131 -19.46 4.73 -6.28
CA THR A 131 -18.29 4.16 -6.97
C THR A 131 -18.61 3.77 -8.41
N THR A 132 -19.86 3.48 -8.76
CA THR A 132 -20.27 3.17 -10.15
C THR A 132 -20.41 4.42 -11.01
N LEU A 133 -20.38 5.61 -10.41
CA LEU A 133 -20.41 6.89 -11.13
C LEU A 133 -19.02 7.32 -11.59
N ILE A 134 -17.96 6.66 -11.11
CA ILE A 134 -16.59 6.97 -11.50
C ILE A 134 -16.32 6.36 -12.88
N SER A 135 -16.11 7.21 -13.87
CA SER A 135 -15.86 6.77 -15.24
C SER A 135 -14.48 6.14 -15.39
N TYR A 136 -14.35 5.22 -16.35
CA TYR A 136 -13.06 4.59 -16.67
C TYR A 136 -11.94 5.60 -16.98
N PRO A 137 -12.17 6.69 -17.75
CA PRO A 137 -11.16 7.72 -17.98
C PRO A 137 -10.66 8.40 -16.70
N VAL A 138 -11.54 8.65 -15.73
CA VAL A 138 -11.15 9.25 -14.44
C VAL A 138 -10.27 8.30 -13.64
N MET A 139 -10.64 7.02 -13.56
CA MET A 139 -9.82 6.01 -12.90
C MET A 139 -8.45 5.86 -13.57
N SER A 140 -8.41 5.80 -14.91
CA SER A 140 -7.17 5.71 -15.68
C SER A 140 -6.27 6.93 -15.50
N GLY A 141 -6.85 8.14 -15.51
CA GLY A 141 -6.12 9.38 -15.24
C GLY A 141 -5.56 9.41 -13.82
N PHE A 142 -6.37 9.04 -12.83
CA PHE A 142 -5.95 8.97 -11.43
C PHE A 142 -4.82 7.96 -11.21
N THR A 143 -4.92 6.74 -11.73
CA THR A 143 -3.88 5.71 -11.58
C THR A 143 -2.59 6.08 -12.30
N SER A 144 -2.68 6.72 -13.47
CA SER A 144 -1.51 7.22 -14.20
C SER A 144 -0.80 8.33 -13.43
N ALA A 145 -1.55 9.30 -12.91
CA ALA A 145 -1.00 10.37 -12.07
C ALA A 145 -0.39 9.83 -10.78
N ALA A 146 -1.05 8.85 -10.14
CA ALA A 146 -0.54 8.14 -8.98
C ALA A 146 0.80 7.46 -9.26
N ALA A 147 0.93 6.75 -10.38
CA ALA A 147 2.18 6.09 -10.76
C ALA A 147 3.33 7.09 -10.95
N VAL A 148 3.07 8.22 -11.61
CA VAL A 148 4.04 9.30 -11.77
C VAL A 148 4.42 9.89 -10.41
N LEU A 149 3.45 10.18 -9.56
CA LEU A 149 3.68 10.73 -8.22
C LEU A 149 4.53 9.80 -7.35
N ILE A 150 4.22 8.50 -7.36
CA ILE A 150 5.01 7.49 -6.66
C ILE A 150 6.44 7.47 -7.20
N ALA A 151 6.64 7.42 -8.51
CA ALA A 151 7.99 7.44 -9.09
C ALA A 151 8.77 8.70 -8.68
N LEU A 152 8.15 9.87 -8.72
CA LEU A 152 8.75 11.13 -8.29
C LEU A 152 9.11 11.12 -6.80
N SER A 153 8.27 10.53 -5.94
CA SER A 153 8.55 10.41 -4.50
C SER A 153 9.77 9.54 -4.19
N GLN A 154 10.11 8.59 -5.07
CA GLN A 154 11.25 7.69 -4.88
C GLN A 154 12.58 8.25 -5.42
N LEU A 155 12.54 9.20 -6.36
CA LEU A 155 13.75 9.79 -6.96
C LEU A 155 14.75 10.36 -5.94
N PRO A 156 14.32 11.13 -4.92
CA PRO A 156 15.21 11.58 -3.84
C PRO A 156 16.03 10.46 -3.21
N HIS A 157 15.36 9.36 -2.87
CA HIS A 157 15.97 8.23 -2.18
C HIS A 157 16.91 7.48 -3.11
N ALA A 158 16.54 7.34 -4.39
CA ALA A 158 17.38 6.74 -5.42
C ALA A 158 18.69 7.52 -5.64
N LEU A 159 18.65 8.85 -5.56
CA LEU A 159 19.82 9.72 -5.75
C LEU A 159 20.65 9.93 -4.46
N GLY A 160 20.16 9.42 -3.31
CA GLY A 160 20.81 9.58 -2.01
C GLY A 160 20.59 10.93 -1.34
N PHE A 161 19.52 11.64 -1.72
CA PHE A 161 19.18 12.94 -1.16
C PHE A 161 18.20 12.83 0.01
N LYS A 162 18.45 13.63 1.04
CA LYS A 162 17.47 13.98 2.07
C LYS A 162 16.80 15.28 1.64
N VAL A 163 15.68 15.16 0.92
CA VAL A 163 14.99 16.33 0.35
C VAL A 163 14.09 16.96 1.41
N PRO A 164 14.05 18.30 1.52
CA PRO A 164 13.06 19.00 2.33
C PRO A 164 11.65 18.61 1.90
N HIS A 165 10.76 18.42 2.87
CA HIS A 165 9.41 17.94 2.58
C HIS A 165 8.62 19.03 1.88
N GLY A 166 7.85 18.66 0.86
CA GLY A 166 7.12 19.63 0.06
C GLY A 166 6.44 19.04 -1.17
N PRO A 167 5.78 19.89 -1.97
CA PRO A 167 5.09 19.48 -3.17
C PRO A 167 6.05 18.82 -4.17
N PRO A 168 5.57 17.93 -5.06
CA PRO A 168 6.42 17.25 -6.05
C PRO A 168 7.26 18.20 -6.92
N LEU A 169 6.73 19.39 -7.20
CA LEU A 169 7.44 20.44 -7.95
C LEU A 169 8.68 20.96 -7.19
N GLN A 170 8.58 21.14 -5.88
CA GLN A 170 9.69 21.57 -5.04
C GLN A 170 10.77 20.47 -4.99
N THR A 171 10.36 19.20 -4.90
CA THR A 171 11.27 18.05 -4.97
C THR A 171 12.05 18.04 -6.28
N LEU A 172 11.39 18.29 -7.42
CA LEU A 172 12.05 18.36 -8.73
C LEU A 172 13.05 19.51 -8.83
N GLN A 173 12.68 20.69 -8.35
CA GLN A 173 13.58 21.86 -8.31
C GLN A 173 14.81 21.56 -7.45
N PHE A 174 14.63 20.92 -6.29
CA PHE A 174 15.72 20.53 -5.42
C PHE A 174 16.67 19.53 -6.09
N ILE A 175 16.12 18.48 -6.71
CA ILE A 175 16.91 17.48 -7.43
C ILE A 175 17.72 18.12 -8.55
N TYR A 176 17.10 19.01 -9.34
CA TYR A 176 17.79 19.71 -10.42
C TYR A 176 18.96 20.55 -9.91
N ALA A 177 18.77 21.30 -8.82
CA ALA A 177 19.82 22.11 -8.22
C ALA A 177 20.98 21.29 -7.63
N HIS A 178 20.71 20.08 -7.15
CA HIS A 178 21.67 19.24 -6.43
C HIS A 178 22.15 18.02 -7.20
N ILE A 179 21.87 17.93 -8.50
CA ILE A 179 22.16 16.74 -9.31
C ILE A 179 23.65 16.35 -9.30
N GLY A 180 24.55 17.32 -9.17
CA GLY A 180 26.00 17.09 -9.05
C GLY A 180 26.44 16.46 -7.72
N SER A 181 25.58 16.46 -6.70
CA SER A 181 25.86 15.87 -5.38
C SER A 181 25.30 14.45 -5.21
N THR A 182 24.86 13.83 -6.31
CA THR A 182 24.29 12.47 -6.31
C THR A 182 25.24 11.46 -5.68
N GLN A 183 24.72 10.63 -4.79
CA GLN A 183 25.50 9.59 -4.14
C GLN A 183 25.50 8.32 -5.00
N ALA A 184 26.68 7.77 -5.29
CA ALA A 184 26.82 6.58 -6.12
C ALA A 184 26.21 5.31 -5.49
N ILE A 185 26.28 5.16 -4.16
CA ILE A 185 25.82 3.94 -3.48
C ILE A 185 24.30 3.77 -3.56
N PRO A 186 23.45 4.74 -3.15
CA PRO A 186 22.00 4.60 -3.27
C PRO A 186 21.53 4.43 -4.73
N LEU A 187 22.23 5.09 -5.67
CA LEU A 187 21.95 4.98 -7.09
C LEU A 187 22.21 3.57 -7.61
N LEU A 188 23.38 2.99 -7.29
CA LEU A 188 23.73 1.63 -7.69
C LEU A 188 22.79 0.59 -7.05
N LEU A 189 22.43 0.75 -5.78
CA LEU A 189 21.47 -0.12 -5.12
C LEU A 189 20.09 -0.04 -5.78
N THR A 190 19.64 1.17 -6.13
CA THR A 190 18.34 1.36 -6.78
C THR A 190 18.31 0.79 -8.19
N VAL A 191 19.31 1.11 -9.01
CA VAL A 191 19.43 0.59 -10.38
C VAL A 191 19.60 -0.93 -10.38
N GLY A 192 20.46 -1.45 -9.49
CA GLY A 192 20.68 -2.88 -9.30
C GLY A 192 19.42 -3.60 -8.84
N GLY A 193 18.71 -3.07 -7.83
CA GLY A 193 17.44 -3.61 -7.35
C GLY A 193 16.36 -3.63 -8.43
N VAL A 194 16.21 -2.55 -9.20
CA VAL A 194 15.27 -2.50 -10.34
C VAL A 194 15.66 -3.51 -11.42
N ALA A 195 16.94 -3.66 -11.73
CA ALA A 195 17.42 -4.65 -12.69
C ALA A 195 17.13 -6.08 -12.22
N VAL A 196 17.38 -6.40 -10.95
CA VAL A 196 17.06 -7.70 -10.35
C VAL A 196 15.55 -7.95 -10.40
N LEU A 197 14.72 -6.98 -10.02
CA LEU A 197 13.25 -7.11 -10.11
C LEU A 197 12.79 -7.39 -11.54
N ALA A 198 13.30 -6.64 -12.52
CA ALA A 198 12.97 -6.84 -13.93
C ALA A 198 13.41 -8.21 -14.44
N SER A 199 14.62 -8.66 -14.06
CA SER A 199 15.16 -9.98 -14.38
C SER A 199 14.36 -11.11 -13.73
N CYS A 200 14.01 -10.99 -12.44
CA CYS A 200 13.16 -11.94 -11.74
C CYS A 200 11.78 -12.04 -12.41
N LYS A 201 11.18 -10.92 -12.81
CA LYS A 201 9.91 -10.93 -13.54
C LYS A 201 10.01 -11.69 -14.88
N ARG A 202 11.18 -11.64 -15.54
CA ARG A 202 11.42 -12.29 -16.82
C ARG A 202 11.79 -13.78 -16.70
N TRP A 203 12.56 -14.16 -15.70
CA TRP A 203 13.14 -15.51 -15.58
C TRP A 203 12.52 -16.37 -14.46
N LEU A 204 11.98 -15.74 -13.42
CA LEU A 204 11.40 -16.38 -12.24
C LEU A 204 10.05 -15.73 -11.87
N PRO A 205 9.05 -15.72 -12.79
CA PRO A 205 7.78 -15.00 -12.59
C PRO A 205 6.95 -15.52 -11.39
N LYS A 206 7.26 -16.72 -10.88
CA LYS A 206 6.63 -17.32 -9.71
C LYS A 206 7.34 -16.99 -8.38
N ALA A 207 8.53 -16.41 -8.44
CA ALA A 207 9.29 -16.07 -7.24
C ALA A 207 8.92 -14.66 -6.75
N PRO A 208 8.90 -14.44 -5.43
CA PRO A 208 8.61 -13.13 -4.85
C PRO A 208 9.82 -12.19 -5.02
N GLY A 209 9.95 -11.58 -6.20
CA GLY A 209 11.10 -10.75 -6.56
C GLY A 209 11.43 -9.63 -5.55
N ALA A 210 10.41 -9.04 -4.92
CA ALA A 210 10.60 -8.01 -3.89
C ALA A 210 11.37 -8.50 -2.65
N LEU A 211 11.17 -9.76 -2.24
CA LEU A 211 11.94 -10.36 -1.13
C LEU A 211 13.38 -10.63 -1.52
N ILE A 212 13.60 -11.08 -2.76
CA ILE A 212 14.94 -11.35 -3.27
C ILE A 212 15.77 -10.07 -3.21
N VAL A 213 15.19 -8.94 -3.61
CA VAL A 213 15.86 -7.63 -3.55
C VAL A 213 16.05 -7.13 -2.12
N LEU A 214 15.16 -7.47 -1.18
CA LEU A 214 15.33 -7.06 0.22
C LEU A 214 16.49 -7.80 0.92
N VAL A 215 16.73 -9.06 0.56
CA VAL A 215 17.76 -9.91 1.18
C VAL A 215 19.17 -9.58 0.67
N ILE A 216 19.28 -9.05 -0.55
CA ILE A 216 20.54 -8.65 -1.20
C ILE A 216 20.95 -7.26 -0.73
#